data_AF-A0A922P2D6-F1
#
_entry.id   AF-A0A922P2D6-F1
#
_cell.length_a   1.000
_cell.length_b   1.000
_cell.length_c   1.000
_cell.angle_alpha   90.00
_cell.angle_beta   90.00
_cell.angle_gamma   90.00
#
_symmetry.space_group_name_H-M   'P 1'
#
loop_
_entity.id
_entity.type
_entity.pdbx_description
1 polymer ?
#
loop_
_entity_poly.entity_id
_entity_poly.type
_entity_poly.pdbx_seq_one_letter_code
_entity_poly.pdbx_strand_id
1 'polypeptide(L)'
;MQPKFQAFRTSIFTPQDVSAMRDAFLLVVTERAPQEVSSDDAPLGRAIIRLYRMGLVDPMKLAAAAALLSTSKTFSNPDLFQLS
;
A
#
# COMPACT_ATOMS: atom_id res chain seq x y z
N MET A 1 -9.96 -3.84 36.07
CA MET A 1 -10.29 -3.76 34.63
C MET A 1 -9.51 -2.62 34.03
N GLN A 2 -8.45 -2.90 33.27
CA GLN A 2 -7.67 -1.85 32.60
C GLN A 2 -8.37 -1.47 31.29
N PRO A 3 -8.51 -0.18 30.96
CA PRO A 3 -9.04 0.22 29.68
C PRO A 3 -8.05 -0.19 28.59
N LYS A 4 -8.51 -1.01 27.65
CA LYS A 4 -7.83 -1.25 26.38
C LYS A 4 -7.85 0.07 25.61
N PHE A 5 -6.81 0.88 25.77
CA PHE A 5 -6.53 1.98 24.86
C PHE A 5 -6.21 1.35 23.51
N GLN A 6 -7.23 1.17 22.69
CA GLN A 6 -7.10 0.95 21.26
C GLN A 6 -6.53 2.25 20.71
N ALA A 7 -5.21 2.38 20.74
CA ALA A 7 -4.51 3.54 20.27
C ALA A 7 -4.93 3.77 18.82
N PHE A 8 -5.65 4.85 18.57
CA PHE A 8 -5.64 5.50 17.28
C PHE A 8 -4.18 5.88 17.00
N ARG A 9 -3.41 4.94 16.45
CA ARG A 9 -2.11 5.24 15.86
C ARG A 9 -2.41 6.03 14.61
N THR A 10 -2.55 7.34 14.79
CA THR A 10 -2.25 8.32 13.75
C THR A 10 -0.77 8.12 13.44
N SER A 11 -0.49 7.10 12.63
CA SER A 11 0.85 6.69 12.23
C SER A 11 1.39 7.78 11.31
N ILE A 12 2.05 8.78 11.89
CA ILE A 12 2.85 9.71 11.13
C ILE A 12 3.97 8.89 10.49
N PHE A 13 4.00 8.86 9.16
CA PHE A 13 5.08 8.19 8.44
C PHE A 13 6.39 8.93 8.70
N THR A 14 7.40 8.17 9.11
CA THR A 14 8.77 8.67 9.15
C THR A 14 9.32 8.78 7.72
N PRO A 15 10.40 9.56 7.49
CA PRO A 15 11.09 9.56 6.21
C PRO A 15 11.54 8.16 5.75
N GLN A 16 11.87 7.28 6.69
CA GLN A 16 12.24 5.89 6.42
C GLN A 16 11.04 5.08 5.92
N ASP A 17 9.87 5.28 6.49
CA ASP A 17 8.63 4.61 6.07
C ASP A 17 8.28 5.02 4.63
N VAL A 18 8.38 6.33 4.34
CA VAL A 18 8.16 6.86 2.99
C VAL A 18 9.15 6.28 1.99
N SER A 19 10.42 6.13 2.39
CA SER A 19 11.45 5.53 1.54
C SER A 19 11.14 4.07 1.23
N ALA A 20 10.78 3.26 2.24
CA ALA A 20 10.39 1.86 2.05
C ALA A 20 9.16 1.72 1.13
N MET A 21 8.14 2.56 1.31
CA MET A 21 6.95 2.57 0.44
C MET A 21 7.28 3.00 -0.98
N ARG A 22 8.17 3.99 -1.17
CA ARG A 22 8.63 4.43 -2.50
C ARG A 22 9.42 3.34 -3.20
N ASP A 23 10.31 2.66 -2.48
CA ASP A 23 11.13 1.59 -3.06
C ASP A 23 10.23 0.41 -3.50
N ALA A 24 9.24 0.05 -2.69
CA ALA A 24 8.22 -0.94 -3.08
C ALA A 24 7.41 -0.50 -4.32
N PHE A 25 7.03 0.78 -4.40
CA PHE A 25 6.32 1.32 -5.56
C PHE A 25 7.16 1.23 -6.83
N LEU A 26 8.44 1.64 -6.75
CA LEU A 26 9.37 1.59 -7.87
C LEU A 26 9.64 0.16 -8.32
N LEU A 27 9.74 -0.80 -7.40
CA LEU A 27 9.88 -2.23 -7.76
C LEU A 27 8.72 -2.70 -8.64
N VAL A 28 7.48 -2.41 -8.25
CA VAL A 28 6.30 -2.81 -9.04
C VAL A 28 6.26 -2.09 -10.40
N VAL A 29 6.54 -0.78 -10.44
CA VAL A 29 6.49 -0.02 -11.70
C VAL A 29 7.60 -0.43 -12.66
N THR A 30 8.79 -0.77 -12.14
CA THR A 30 9.94 -1.20 -12.97
C THR A 30 9.74 -2.61 -13.54
N GLU A 31 9.04 -3.48 -12.82
CA GLU A 31 8.75 -4.86 -13.25
C GLU A 31 7.55 -4.95 -14.21
N ARG A 32 6.71 -3.91 -14.30
CA ARG A 32 5.57 -3.88 -15.24
C ARG A 32 6.05 -3.72 -16.68
N ALA A 33 5.33 -4.39 -17.60
CA ALA A 33 5.55 -4.17 -19.02
C ALA A 33 5.23 -2.69 -19.37
N PRO A 34 5.92 -2.07 -20.35
CA PRO A 34 5.67 -0.68 -20.74
C PRO A 34 4.21 -0.38 -21.14
N GLN A 35 3.46 -1.41 -21.55
CA GLN A 35 2.04 -1.31 -21.91
C GLN A 35 1.09 -1.31 -20.70
N GLU A 36 1.58 -1.71 -19.51
CA GLU A 36 0.82 -1.78 -18.26
C GLU A 36 1.07 -0.57 -17.35
N VAL A 37 2.00 0.31 -17.72
CA VAL A 37 2.22 1.59 -17.05
C VAL A 37 1.06 2.52 -17.39
N SER A 38 0.00 2.39 -16.60
CA SER A 38 -1.14 3.30 -16.62
C SER A 38 -0.74 4.67 -16.08
N SER A 39 -1.33 5.73 -16.62
CA SER A 39 -1.25 7.07 -16.02
C SER A 39 -1.88 7.14 -14.62
N ASP A 40 -2.62 6.11 -14.21
CA ASP A 40 -3.28 6.01 -12.91
C ASP A 40 -2.73 4.84 -12.07
N ASP A 41 -1.62 5.11 -11.37
CA ASP A 41 -1.03 4.22 -10.36
C ASP A 41 -1.53 4.54 -8.93
N ALA A 42 -2.56 5.37 -8.78
CA ALA A 42 -3.14 5.67 -7.47
C ALA A 42 -3.63 4.41 -6.71
N PRO A 43 -4.23 3.38 -7.36
CA PRO A 43 -4.58 2.13 -6.68
C PRO A 43 -3.37 1.39 -6.10
N LEU A 44 -2.23 1.39 -6.81
CA LEU A 44 -0.99 0.77 -6.35
C LEU A 44 -0.45 1.48 -5.11
N GLY A 45 -0.38 2.82 -5.14
CA GLY A 45 0.04 3.62 -3.99
C GLY A 45 -0.84 3.39 -2.75
N ARG A 46 -2.16 3.30 -2.94
CA ARG A 46 -3.11 2.98 -1.85
C ARG A 46 -2.90 1.59 -1.28
N ALA A 47 -2.64 0.59 -2.12
CA ALA A 47 -2.37 -0.78 -1.68
C ALA A 47 -1.10 -0.84 -0.82
N ILE A 48 -0.01 -0.18 -1.26
CA ILE A 48 1.26 -0.10 -0.54
C ILE A 48 1.08 0.54 0.83
N ILE A 49 0.42 1.71 0.90
CA ILE A 49 0.17 2.40 2.18
C ILE A 49 -0.63 1.51 3.14
N ARG A 50 -1.64 0.80 2.63
CA ARG A 50 -2.51 -0.05 3.45
C ARG A 50 -1.77 -1.27 3.99
N LEU A 51 -1.03 -1.97 3.14
CA LEU A 51 -0.22 -3.12 3.52
C LEU A 51 0.87 -2.73 4.53
N TYR A 52 1.51 -1.58 4.32
CA TYR A 52 2.49 -1.04 5.27
C TYR A 52 1.87 -0.79 6.64
N ARG A 53 0.68 -0.17 6.69
CA ARG A 53 -0.08 0.05 7.94
C ARG A 53 -0.53 -1.26 8.61
N MET A 54 -0.65 -2.36 7.86
CA MET A 54 -0.90 -3.71 8.39
C MET A 54 0.38 -4.38 8.93
N GLY A 55 1.53 -3.73 8.85
CA GLY A 55 2.81 -4.22 9.38
C GLY A 55 3.74 -4.84 8.33
N LEU A 56 3.38 -4.79 7.04
CA LEU A 56 4.23 -5.28 5.96
C LEU A 56 5.28 -4.22 5.60
N VAL A 57 6.43 -4.27 6.28
CA VAL A 57 7.50 -3.26 6.15
C VAL A 57 8.61 -3.62 5.18
N ASP A 58 8.73 -4.90 4.80
CA ASP A 58 9.72 -5.39 3.84
C ASP A 58 9.36 -4.91 2.42
N PRO A 59 10.18 -4.08 1.76
CA PRO A 59 9.84 -3.49 0.46
C PRO A 59 9.58 -4.52 -0.65
N MET A 60 10.29 -5.65 -0.65
CA MET A 60 10.08 -6.69 -1.67
C MET A 60 8.75 -7.40 -1.48
N LYS A 61 8.42 -7.75 -0.23
CA LYS A 61 7.12 -8.39 0.08
C LYS A 61 5.97 -7.41 -0.14
N LEU A 62 6.19 -6.14 0.18
CA LEU A 62 5.23 -5.07 -0.03
C LEU A 62 4.94 -4.86 -1.51
N ALA A 63 5.96 -4.83 -2.36
CA ALA A 63 5.84 -4.76 -3.81
C ALA A 63 5.05 -5.95 -4.37
N ALA A 64 5.44 -7.19 -4.03
CA ALA A 64 4.78 -8.39 -4.52
C ALA A 64 3.29 -8.45 -4.12
N ALA A 65 2.99 -8.15 -2.85
CA ALA A 65 1.61 -8.11 -2.37
C ALA A 65 0.80 -6.99 -3.03
N ALA A 66 1.38 -5.80 -3.20
CA ALA A 66 0.70 -4.68 -3.85
C ALA A 66 0.45 -4.95 -5.34
N ALA A 67 1.39 -5.58 -6.05
CA ALA A 67 1.23 -5.98 -7.44
C ALA A 67 0.03 -6.94 -7.59
N LEU A 68 -0.02 -8.00 -6.77
CA LEU A 68 -1.13 -8.96 -6.74
C LEU A 68 -2.49 -8.32 -6.42
N LEU A 69 -2.52 -7.33 -5.53
CA LEU A 69 -3.77 -6.66 -5.18
C LEU A 69 -4.18 -5.63 -6.23
N SER A 70 -3.23 -4.98 -6.90
CA SER A 70 -3.51 -3.97 -7.92
C SER A 70 -4.17 -4.55 -9.17
N THR A 71 -3.99 -5.85 -9.46
CA THR A 71 -4.65 -6.56 -10.56
C THR A 71 -6.06 -7.04 -10.19
N SER A 72 -6.43 -7.02 -8.91
CA SER A 72 -7.76 -7.39 -8.45
C SER A 72 -8.72 -6.21 -8.53
N LYS A 73 -9.77 -6.33 -9.36
CA LYS A 73 -10.83 -5.32 -9.54
C LYS A 73 -11.46 -4.85 -8.21
N THR A 74 -11.44 -5.71 -7.19
CA THR A 74 -11.95 -5.40 -5.84
C THR A 74 -11.14 -4.29 -5.15
N PHE A 75 -9.83 -4.20 -5.41
CA PHE A 75 -8.94 -3.18 -4.83
C PHE A 75 -8.92 -1.87 -5.62
N SER A 76 -9.40 -1.89 -6.86
CA SER A 76 -9.52 -0.72 -7.72
C SER A 76 -10.77 0.12 -7.41
N ASN A 77 -11.74 -0.42 -6.66
CA ASN A 77 -12.97 0.29 -6.32
C ASN A 77 -12.76 1.20 -5.09
N PRO A 78 -12.79 2.54 -5.23
CA PRO A 78 -12.64 3.45 -4.09
C PRO A 78 -13.77 3.33 -3.06
N ASP A 79 -14.95 2.84 -3.46
CA ASP A 79 -16.15 2.79 -2.61
C ASP A 79 -16.19 1.57 -1.68
N LEU A 80 -15.48 0.48 -2.02
CA LEU A 80 -15.41 -0.71 -1.16
C LEU A 80 -14.56 -0.52 0.11
N PHE A 81 -13.89 0.64 0.24
CA PHE A 81 -12.96 0.92 1.32
C PHE A 81 -13.25 2.22 2.07
N GLN A 82 -14.41 2.84 1.85
CA GLN A 82 -14.95 3.82 2.79
C GLN A 82 -15.41 3.08 4.05
N LEU A 83 -14.56 3.10 5.08
CA LEU A 83 -14.93 2.64 6.42
C LEU A 83 -16.04 3.56 6.94
N SER A 84 -17.26 3.05 6.93
CA SER A 84 -18.38 3.52 7.77
C SER A 84 -18.06 3.36 9.25
#